data_AF-A0A2N0KIH6-F1
#
_entry.id   AF-A0A2N0KIH6-F1
#
_cell.length_a   1.000
_cell.length_b   1.000
_cell.length_c   1.000
_cell.angle_alpha   90.00
_cell.angle_beta   90.00
_cell.angle_gamma   90.00
#
_symmetry.space_group_name_H-M   'P 1'
#
loop_
_entity.id
_entity.type
_entity.pdbx_description
1 polymer ?
#
loop_
_entity_poly.entity_id
_entity_poly.type
_entity_poly.pdbx_seq_one_letter_code
_entity_poly.pdbx_strand_id
1 'polypeptide(L)'
;MKGSLKKLLTRIAKGQGGFTLIEMIVVVGIIAVLAAVIVPNIGKFIGSGEAGAKNAEQGSVETAMSAMMAENAVTLVTATTPNSINGWTALPVGATGVRPLFNSGDVNYQYLQAASTVYFYCYDVQGKIVRQDEVATAC
;
A
#
# COMPACT_ATOMS: atom_id res chain seq x y z
N MET A 1 -7.97 -9.74 -60.01
CA MET A 1 -7.52 -9.75 -58.60
C MET A 1 -8.35 -10.61 -57.63
N LYS A 2 -9.39 -11.36 -58.03
CA LYS A 2 -10.28 -12.10 -57.10
C LYS A 2 -9.74 -13.47 -56.61
N GLY A 3 -8.63 -13.96 -57.14
CA GLY A 3 -8.08 -15.30 -56.82
C GLY A 3 -7.30 -15.39 -55.50
N SER A 4 -6.70 -14.28 -55.04
CA SER A 4 -5.91 -14.24 -53.80
C SER A 4 -6.81 -14.29 -52.55
N LEU A 5 -7.95 -13.59 -52.60
CA LEU A 5 -8.89 -13.50 -51.48
C LEU A 5 -9.59 -14.84 -51.18
N LYS A 6 -9.94 -15.60 -52.23
CA LYS A 6 -10.51 -16.95 -52.08
C LYS A 6 -9.53 -17.89 -51.37
N LYS A 7 -8.22 -17.78 -51.66
CA LYS A 7 -7.15 -18.61 -51.08
C LYS A 7 -6.89 -18.30 -49.60
N LEU A 8 -7.11 -17.06 -49.17
CA LEU A 8 -7.02 -16.66 -47.76
C LEU A 8 -8.21 -17.16 -46.93
N LEU A 9 -9.44 -17.02 -47.46
CA LEU A 9 -10.65 -17.51 -46.80
C LEU A 9 -10.62 -19.04 -46.58
N THR A 10 -10.07 -19.81 -47.52
CA THR A 10 -9.94 -21.27 -47.37
C THR A 10 -8.89 -21.68 -46.33
N ARG A 11 -7.88 -20.83 -46.04
CA ARG A 11 -6.89 -21.12 -44.99
C ARG A 11 -7.42 -20.89 -43.58
N ILE A 12 -8.30 -19.90 -43.40
CA ILE A 12 -8.94 -19.60 -42.10
C ILE A 12 -9.91 -20.73 -41.72
N ALA A 13 -10.66 -21.27 -42.69
CA ALA A 13 -11.59 -22.36 -42.45
C ALA A 13 -10.91 -23.74 -42.23
N LYS A 14 -9.64 -23.91 -42.63
CA LYS A 14 -8.92 -25.19 -42.52
C LYS A 14 -8.10 -25.35 -41.22
N GLY A 15 -8.10 -24.33 -40.35
CA GLY A 15 -7.33 -24.30 -39.10
C GLY A 15 -8.15 -24.40 -37.82
N GLN A 16 -9.47 -24.52 -37.90
CA GLN A 16 -10.34 -24.67 -36.74
C GLN A 16 -10.51 -26.16 -36.39
N GLY A 17 -9.43 -26.79 -35.95
CA GLY A 17 -9.54 -28.03 -35.17
C GLY A 17 -10.18 -27.66 -33.84
N GLY A 18 -11.50 -27.82 -33.75
CA GLY A 18 -12.26 -27.51 -32.53
C GLY A 18 -11.73 -28.35 -31.37
N PHE A 19 -11.41 -27.67 -30.26
CA PHE A 19 -11.17 -28.30 -28.97
C PHE A 19 -12.33 -29.23 -28.66
N THR A 20 -12.05 -30.44 -28.20
CA THR A 20 -13.13 -31.35 -27.82
C THR A 20 -13.80 -30.82 -26.54
N LEU A 21 -15.12 -31.00 -26.40
CA LEU A 21 -15.82 -30.59 -25.17
C LEU A 21 -15.24 -31.28 -23.93
N ILE A 22 -14.79 -32.53 -24.08
CA ILE A 22 -14.17 -33.29 -23.01
C ILE A 22 -12.83 -32.68 -22.56
N GLU A 23 -12.01 -32.17 -23.49
CA GLU A 23 -10.77 -31.49 -23.12
C GLU A 23 -11.04 -30.23 -22.29
N MET A 24 -12.03 -29.42 -22.67
CA MET A 24 -12.35 -28.23 -21.89
C MET A 24 -12.92 -28.58 -20.51
N ILE A 25 -13.71 -29.65 -20.39
CA ILE A 25 -14.26 -30.12 -19.10
C ILE A 25 -13.15 -30.59 -18.16
N VAL A 26 -12.17 -31.35 -18.66
CA VAL A 26 -11.04 -31.80 -17.84
C VAL A 26 -10.19 -30.62 -17.38
N VAL A 27 -9.92 -29.66 -18.26
CA VAL A 27 -9.11 -28.48 -17.92
C VAL A 27 -9.78 -27.63 -16.85
N VAL A 28 -11.07 -27.28 -17.00
CA VAL A 28 -11.77 -26.51 -15.97
C VAL A 28 -11.93 -27.30 -14.67
N GLY A 29 -12.05 -28.64 -14.75
CA GLY A 29 -12.06 -29.51 -13.58
C GLY A 29 -10.75 -29.44 -12.78
N ILE A 30 -9.60 -29.50 -13.46
CA ILE A 30 -8.29 -29.35 -12.80
C ILE A 30 -8.14 -27.94 -12.21
N ILE A 31 -8.50 -26.88 -12.96
CA ILE A 31 -8.45 -25.49 -12.47
C ILE A 31 -9.34 -25.31 -11.24
N ALA A 32 -10.54 -25.91 -11.20
CA ALA A 32 -11.44 -25.83 -10.06
C ALA A 32 -10.83 -26.44 -8.79
N VAL A 33 -10.19 -27.61 -8.89
CA VAL A 33 -9.50 -28.25 -7.77
C VAL A 33 -8.30 -27.42 -7.30
N LEU A 34 -7.49 -26.90 -8.23
CA LEU A 34 -6.35 -26.04 -7.90
C LEU A 34 -6.80 -24.73 -7.22
N ALA A 35 -7.83 -24.08 -7.77
CA ALA A 35 -8.39 -22.86 -7.21
C ALA A 35 -8.91 -23.06 -5.79
N ALA A 36 -9.59 -24.18 -5.52
CA ALA A 36 -10.13 -24.49 -4.19
C ALA A 36 -9.06 -24.52 -3.09
N VAL A 37 -7.84 -24.98 -3.41
CA VAL A 37 -6.72 -25.03 -2.44
C VAL A 37 -5.94 -23.71 -2.39
N ILE A 38 -5.75 -23.06 -3.53
CA ILE A 38 -4.88 -21.89 -3.65
C ILE A 38 -5.54 -20.61 -3.12
N VAL A 39 -6.81 -20.37 -3.46
CA VAL A 39 -7.54 -19.13 -3.11
C VAL A 39 -7.51 -18.80 -1.61
N PRO A 40 -7.82 -19.71 -0.66
CA PRO A 40 -7.78 -19.37 0.77
C PRO A 40 -6.37 -19.03 1.27
N ASN A 41 -5.33 -19.61 0.68
CA ASN A 41 -3.95 -19.34 1.07
C ASN A 41 -3.48 -17.97 0.58
N ILE A 42 -3.87 -17.57 -0.64
CA ILE A 42 -3.57 -16.24 -1.18
C ILE A 42 -4.24 -15.15 -0.33
N GLY A 43 -5.50 -15.34 0.08
CA GLY A 43 -6.19 -14.37 0.94
C GLY A 43 -5.46 -14.11 2.26
N LYS A 44 -4.95 -15.17 2.91
CA LYS A 44 -4.14 -15.05 4.13
C LYS A 44 -2.81 -14.34 3.87
N PHE A 45 -2.14 -14.66 2.76
CA PHE A 45 -0.88 -14.04 2.39
C PHE A 45 -1.03 -12.52 2.20
N ILE A 46 -2.07 -12.09 1.48
CA ILE A 46 -2.40 -10.67 1.28
C ILE A 46 -2.63 -9.99 2.63
N GLY A 47 -3.49 -10.56 3.50
CA GLY A 47 -3.76 -9.98 4.82
C GLY A 47 -2.50 -9.87 5.71
N SER A 48 -1.63 -10.87 5.67
CA SER A 48 -0.35 -10.82 6.41
C SER A 48 0.62 -9.78 5.82
N GLY A 49 0.63 -9.60 4.51
CA GLY A 49 1.42 -8.59 3.83
C GLY A 49 0.95 -7.17 4.19
N GLU A 50 -0.36 -6.96 4.24
CA GLU A 50 -0.95 -5.68 4.65
C GLU A 50 -0.64 -5.36 6.12
N ALA A 51 -0.80 -6.32 7.03
CA ALA A 51 -0.41 -6.15 8.43
C ALA A 51 1.10 -5.87 8.58
N GLY A 52 1.95 -6.51 7.78
CA GLY A 52 3.38 -6.25 7.74
C GLY A 52 3.71 -4.84 7.26
N ALA A 53 3.07 -4.39 6.16
CA ALA A 53 3.22 -3.03 5.64
C ALA A 53 2.74 -1.98 6.65
N LYS A 54 1.61 -2.24 7.30
CA LYS A 54 1.03 -1.41 8.36
C LYS A 54 2.01 -1.19 9.51
N ASN A 55 2.60 -2.27 10.04
CA ASN A 55 3.56 -2.20 11.13
C ASN A 55 4.88 -1.53 10.71
N ALA A 56 5.37 -1.81 9.49
CA ALA A 56 6.60 -1.21 8.97
C ALA A 56 6.47 0.30 8.78
N GLU A 57 5.33 0.77 8.27
CA GLU A 57 5.06 2.20 8.12
C GLU A 57 4.93 2.88 9.48
N GLN A 58 4.20 2.28 10.43
CA GLN A 58 4.11 2.80 11.80
C GLN A 58 5.49 2.96 12.44
N GLY A 59 6.35 1.94 12.36
CA GLY A 59 7.71 2.01 12.88
C GLY A 59 8.56 3.08 12.19
N SER A 60 8.34 3.32 10.90
CA SER A 60 9.02 4.39 10.16
C SER A 60 8.60 5.77 10.67
N VAL A 61 7.31 5.99 10.93
CA VAL A 61 6.79 7.24 11.49
C VAL A 61 7.26 7.45 12.93
N GLU A 62 7.23 6.41 13.77
CA GLU A 62 7.72 6.48 15.16
C GLU A 62 9.21 6.83 15.22
N THR A 63 10.01 6.17 14.37
CA THR A 63 11.45 6.45 14.28
C THR A 63 11.71 7.87 13.80
N ALA A 64 10.96 8.33 12.79
CA ALA A 64 11.05 9.69 12.28
C ALA A 64 10.72 10.73 13.37
N MET A 65 9.64 10.52 14.13
CA MET A 65 9.26 11.38 15.24
C MET A 65 10.34 11.40 16.33
N SER A 66 10.83 10.23 16.75
CA SER A 66 11.87 10.12 17.77
C SER A 66 13.18 10.77 17.34
N ALA A 67 13.57 10.62 16.06
CA ALA A 67 14.77 11.24 15.52
C ALA A 67 14.65 12.78 15.51
N MET A 68 13.51 13.30 15.06
CA MET A 68 13.23 14.74 15.08
C MET A 68 13.29 15.31 16.49
N MET A 69 12.65 14.63 17.45
CA MET A 69 12.64 15.09 18.83
C MET A 69 14.03 15.05 19.48
N ALA A 70 14.80 13.99 19.22
CA ALA A 70 16.16 13.85 19.74
C ALA A 70 17.12 14.90 19.17
N GLU A 71 17.07 15.13 17.86
CA GLU A 71 17.97 16.08 17.19
C GLU A 71 17.70 17.53 17.58
N ASN A 72 16.42 17.88 17.75
CA ASN A 72 16.02 19.26 18.05
C ASN A 72 15.83 19.52 19.56
N ALA A 73 16.24 18.57 20.42
CA ALA A 73 16.07 18.63 21.88
C ALA A 73 14.61 18.93 22.32
N VAL A 74 13.65 18.41 21.55
CA VAL A 74 12.22 18.55 21.81
C VAL A 74 11.76 17.39 22.68
N THR A 75 11.03 17.68 23.76
CA THR A 75 10.42 16.66 24.62
C THR A 75 8.91 16.56 24.46
N LEU A 76 8.28 17.56 23.83
CA LEU A 76 6.83 17.66 23.68
C LEU A 76 6.43 18.18 22.29
N VAL A 77 5.40 17.58 21.73
CA VAL A 77 4.68 18.02 20.53
C VAL A 77 3.21 18.25 20.87
N THR A 78 2.48 18.90 19.97
CA THR A 78 1.03 19.00 20.07
C THR A 78 0.40 17.70 19.58
N ALA A 79 -0.31 17.01 20.46
CA ALA A 79 -1.04 15.78 20.12
C ALA A 79 -1.98 15.98 18.92
N THR A 80 -2.16 14.92 18.13
CA THR A 80 -3.04 14.96 16.97
C THR A 80 -4.48 15.21 17.41
N THR A 81 -5.11 16.26 16.89
CA THR A 81 -6.53 16.58 17.10
C THR A 81 -7.10 17.32 15.88
N PRO A 82 -8.41 17.20 15.60
CA PRO A 82 -9.34 16.25 16.18
C PRO A 82 -9.28 14.87 15.52
N ASN A 83 -8.64 14.73 14.35
CA ASN A 83 -8.65 13.50 13.56
C ASN A 83 -7.23 13.02 13.26
N SER A 84 -7.08 11.72 13.04
CA SER A 84 -5.84 11.09 12.60
C SER A 84 -5.38 11.67 11.27
N ILE A 85 -4.05 11.76 11.10
CA ILE A 85 -3.40 12.43 9.98
C ILE A 85 -2.55 11.47 9.18
N ASN A 86 -2.38 11.74 7.89
CA ASN A 86 -1.43 11.00 7.05
C ASN A 86 -0.51 11.93 6.26
N GLY A 87 -0.50 13.23 6.55
CA GLY A 87 0.35 14.22 5.89
C GLY A 87 1.38 14.80 6.86
N TRP A 88 2.64 14.87 6.43
CA TRP A 88 3.79 15.15 7.31
C TRP A 88 4.62 16.38 6.90
N THR A 89 4.17 17.13 5.89
CA THR A 89 4.85 18.34 5.38
C THR A 89 4.85 19.51 6.36
N ALA A 90 3.94 19.51 7.33
CA ALA A 90 3.79 20.56 8.34
C ALA A 90 3.58 19.99 9.75
N LEU A 91 3.79 18.68 9.94
CA LEU A 91 3.47 17.97 11.19
C LEU A 91 4.64 17.07 11.61
N PRO A 92 4.89 16.89 12.92
CA PRO A 92 4.15 17.50 14.04
C PRO A 92 4.40 19.01 14.18
N VAL A 93 3.57 19.66 15.00
CA VAL A 93 3.75 21.03 15.49
C VAL A 93 3.82 21.02 17.01
N GLY A 94 4.26 22.12 17.64
CA GLY A 94 4.26 22.22 19.10
C GLY A 94 5.31 23.19 19.62
N ALA A 95 6.12 22.71 20.58
CA ALA A 95 7.16 23.48 21.23
C ALA A 95 8.18 24.09 20.26
N THR A 96 8.96 25.05 20.74
CA THR A 96 10.08 25.62 19.99
C THR A 96 11.04 24.51 19.56
N GLY A 97 11.43 24.50 18.28
CA GLY A 97 12.32 23.48 17.72
C GLY A 97 11.62 22.27 17.10
N VAL A 98 10.29 22.15 17.22
CA VAL A 98 9.53 21.12 16.49
C VAL A 98 9.63 21.38 14.98
N ARG A 99 9.93 20.33 14.22
CA ARG A 99 10.05 20.37 12.76
C ARG A 99 9.12 19.34 12.13
N PRO A 100 8.64 19.59 10.90
CA PRO A 100 7.85 18.60 10.17
C PRO A 100 8.68 17.35 9.87
N LEU A 101 8.05 16.18 9.85
CA LEU A 101 8.75 14.93 9.56
C LEU A 101 9.16 14.82 8.08
N PHE A 102 8.41 15.46 7.20
CA PHE A 102 8.75 15.56 5.78
C PHE A 102 8.99 17.02 5.39
N ASN A 103 10.05 17.27 4.63
CA ASN A 103 10.36 18.57 4.08
C ASN A 103 10.63 18.43 2.57
N SER A 104 9.89 19.18 1.74
CA SER A 104 10.05 19.15 0.28
C SER A 104 11.16 20.08 -0.24
N GLY A 105 11.74 20.93 0.60
CA GLY A 105 12.64 22.01 0.18
C GLY A 105 14.03 22.03 0.82
N ASP A 106 14.28 21.23 1.86
CA ASP A 106 15.57 21.20 2.57
C ASP A 106 15.99 19.75 2.86
N VAL A 107 17.06 19.30 2.20
CA VAL A 107 17.61 17.95 2.34
C VAL A 107 18.35 17.73 3.67
N ASN A 108 18.61 18.78 4.45
CA ASN A 108 19.34 18.65 5.71
C ASN A 108 18.51 17.93 6.78
N TYR A 109 17.18 17.94 6.67
CA TYR A 109 16.29 17.38 7.69
C TYR A 109 15.08 16.72 7.05
N GLN A 110 15.24 15.42 6.75
CA GLN A 110 14.20 14.57 6.19
C GLN A 110 14.08 13.31 7.06
N TYR A 111 13.15 13.34 8.01
CA TYR A 111 12.93 12.23 8.95
C TYR A 111 12.07 11.13 8.35
N LEU A 112 11.11 11.51 7.50
CA LEU A 112 10.22 10.62 6.76
C LEU A 112 10.50 10.75 5.26
N GLN A 113 10.47 9.62 4.54
CA GLN A 113 10.80 9.57 3.11
C GLN A 113 9.65 9.99 2.19
N ALA A 114 8.42 10.11 2.73
CA ALA A 114 7.23 10.45 1.97
C ALA A 114 6.46 11.59 2.64
N ALA A 115 5.90 12.48 1.81
CA ALA A 115 5.05 13.58 2.28
C ALA A 115 3.77 13.09 2.94
N SER A 116 3.28 11.94 2.47
CA SER A 116 2.09 11.30 2.99
C SER A 116 2.28 9.80 3.15
N THR A 117 1.67 9.27 4.20
CA THR A 117 1.63 7.84 4.52
C THR A 117 0.34 7.20 3.98
N VAL A 118 0.34 5.88 3.85
CA VAL A 118 -0.86 5.11 3.47
C VAL A 118 -1.87 5.14 4.60
N TYR A 119 -1.41 4.94 5.84
CA TYR A 119 -2.26 4.95 7.03
C TYR A 119 -2.30 6.33 7.70
N PHE A 120 -3.32 6.53 8.52
CA PHE A 120 -3.53 7.71 9.33
C PHE A 120 -3.10 7.44 10.78
N TYR A 121 -2.51 8.42 11.44
CA TYR A 121 -1.91 8.27 12.75
C TYR A 121 -2.45 9.29 13.74
N CYS A 122 -2.68 8.84 14.98
CA CYS A 122 -2.77 9.70 16.14
C CYS A 122 -1.50 9.54 16.97
N TYR A 123 -0.93 10.66 17.38
CA TYR A 123 0.20 10.70 18.31
C TYR A 123 -0.10 11.61 19.50
N ASP A 124 0.47 11.24 20.65
CA ASP A 124 0.30 12.00 21.89
C ASP A 124 1.29 13.17 22.01
N VAL A 125 1.25 13.88 23.15
CA VAL A 125 2.13 15.01 23.40
C VAL A 125 3.60 14.63 23.51
N GLN A 126 3.93 13.35 23.68
CA GLN A 126 5.30 12.84 23.70
C GLN A 126 5.75 12.36 22.31
N GLY A 127 4.93 12.59 21.26
CA GLY A 127 5.20 12.14 19.90
C GLY A 127 5.02 10.64 19.70
N LYS A 128 4.53 9.91 20.70
CA LYS A 128 4.31 8.47 20.57
C LYS A 128 3.05 8.22 19.75
N ILE A 129 3.14 7.33 18.76
CA ILE A 129 1.95 6.87 18.04
C ILE A 129 1.07 6.07 19.01
N VAL A 130 -0.18 6.52 19.16
CA VAL A 130 -1.18 5.87 20.03
C VAL A 130 -2.19 5.06 19.23
N ARG A 131 -2.40 5.40 17.96
CA ARG A 131 -3.33 4.69 17.08
C ARG A 131 -2.96 4.87 15.61
N GLN A 132 -3.31 3.86 14.81
CA GLN A 132 -3.15 3.85 13.37
C GLN A 132 -4.44 3.34 12.70
N ASP A 133 -4.98 4.14 11.78
CA ASP A 133 -6.27 3.96 11.12
C ASP A 133 -6.09 3.89 9.58
N GLU A 134 -6.99 3.19 8.90
CA GLU A 134 -7.00 3.12 7.42
C GLU A 134 -7.60 4.37 6.76
N VAL A 135 -8.40 5.11 7.52
CA VAL A 135 -9.05 6.36 7.10
C VAL A 135 -8.98 7.38 8.23
N ALA A 136 -9.11 8.66 7.90
CA ALA A 136 -9.15 9.73 8.89
C ALA A 136 -10.32 9.52 9.88
N THR A 137 -9.99 9.38 11.16
CA THR A 137 -10.98 9.20 12.25
C THR A 137 -10.58 9.99 13.49
N ALA A 138 -11.50 10.22 14.42
CA ALA A 138 -11.25 11.05 15.59
C ALA A 138 -10.12 10.49 16.48
N CYS A 139 -9.11 11.32 16.79
CA CYS A 139 -8.18 11.11 17.90
C CYS A 139 -8.88 11.54 19.20
#